data_AF-A0A7C5WNI4-F1
#
_entry.id   AF-A0A7C5WNI4-F1
#
_cell.length_a   1.000
_cell.length_b   1.000
_cell.length_c   1.000
_cell.angle_alpha   90.00
_cell.angle_beta   90.00
_cell.angle_gamma   90.00
#
_symmetry.space_group_name_H-M   'P 1'
#
loop_
_entity.id
_entity.type
_entity.pdbx_description
1 polymer ?
#
loop_
_entity_poly.entity_id
_entity_poly.type
_entity_poly.pdbx_seq_one_letter_code
_entity_poly.pdbx_strand_id
1 'polypeptide(L)' 'MKHGPLHLNMVIDAVIVYDRDDFFKKILGKLDNELEALGSERKRIGKLWYWVLKRDYKPREVIEL' A
#
# COMPACT_ATOMS: atom_id res chain seq x y z
N MET A 1 0.91 -2.39 -13.65
CA MET A 1 0.37 -1.05 -13.34
C MET A 1 1.30 -0.44 -12.31
N LYS A 2 1.69 0.84 -12.41
CA LYS A 2 2.59 1.44 -11.43
C LYS A 2 1.75 2.05 -10.30
N HIS A 3 1.92 1.56 -9.08
CA HIS A 3 1.19 2.09 -7.93
C HIS A 3 1.72 3.48 -7.56
N GLY A 4 0.86 4.50 -7.60
CA GLY A 4 1.16 5.81 -7.01
C GLY A 4 0.96 5.82 -5.48
N PRO A 5 1.53 6.80 -4.74
CA PRO A 5 1.47 6.84 -3.28
C PRO A 5 0.05 6.82 -2.68
N LEU A 6 -0.95 7.33 -3.43
CA LEU A 6 -2.35 7.30 -3.01
C LEU A 6 -2.88 5.87 -2.83
N HIS A 7 -2.42 4.91 -3.62
CA HIS A 7 -2.91 3.53 -3.59
C HIS A 7 -2.61 2.83 -2.27
N LEU A 8 -1.48 3.15 -1.63
CA LEU A 8 -1.15 2.63 -0.30
C LEU A 8 -2.23 3.00 0.71
N ASN A 9 -2.67 4.26 0.71
CA ASN A 9 -3.73 4.68 1.62
C ASN A 9 -5.09 4.07 1.26
N MET A 10 -5.35 3.86 -0.04
CA MET A 10 -6.58 3.23 -0.51
C MET A 10 -6.70 1.76 -0.06
N VAL A 11 -5.60 1.03 0.14
CA VAL A 11 -5.65 -0.34 0.70
C VAL A 11 -6.36 -0.35 2.06
N ILE A 12 -6.15 0.67 2.89
CA ILE A 12 -6.72 0.71 4.25
C ILE A 12 -8.02 1.53 4.31
N ASP A 13 -8.06 2.69 3.66
CA ASP A 13 -9.10 3.69 3.90
C ASP A 13 -10.15 3.76 2.78
N ALA A 14 -9.95 3.08 1.64
CA ALA A 14 -10.89 3.22 0.52
C ALA A 14 -12.23 2.55 0.81
N VAL A 15 -13.29 3.25 0.47
CA VAL A 15 -14.64 2.69 0.35
C VAL A 15 -14.96 2.57 -1.13
N ILE A 16 -15.08 1.33 -1.61
CA ILE A 16 -15.42 1.04 -3.00
C ILE A 16 -16.94 1.19 -3.16
N VAL A 17 -17.37 2.23 -3.89
CA VAL A 17 -18.80 2.50 -4.14
C VAL A 17 -19.33 1.71 -5.34
N TYR A 18 -18.48 1.45 -6.34
CA TYR A 18 -18.79 0.64 -7.51
C TYR A 18 -17.49 0.05 -8.07
N ASP A 19 -17.48 -1.25 -8.31
CA ASP A 19 -16.35 -1.95 -8.92
C ASP A 19 -16.86 -3.08 -9.81
N ARG A 20 -16.69 -2.93 -11.11
CA ARG A 20 -17.13 -3.92 -12.08
C ARG A 20 -16.09 -5.03 -12.16
N ASP A 21 -16.55 -6.27 -12.09
CA ASP A 21 -15.72 -7.49 -12.17
C ASP A 21 -14.61 -7.56 -11.12
N ASP A 22 -14.80 -6.91 -9.97
CA ASP A 22 -13.81 -6.74 -8.90
C ASP A 22 -12.46 -6.19 -9.41
N PHE A 23 -12.48 -5.36 -10.44
CA PHE A 23 -11.27 -4.83 -11.06
C PHE A 23 -10.37 -4.12 -10.04
N PHE A 24 -10.91 -3.14 -9.32
CA PHE A 24 -10.13 -2.33 -8.39
C PHE A 24 -9.83 -3.08 -7.10
N LYS A 25 -10.76 -3.92 -6.64
CA LYS A 25 -10.56 -4.81 -5.49
C LYS A 25 -9.40 -5.79 -5.71
N LYS A 26 -9.25 -6.36 -6.92
CA LYS A 26 -8.11 -7.22 -7.27
C LYS A 26 -6.80 -6.44 -7.27
N ILE A 27 -6.80 -5.20 -7.75
CA ILE A 27 -5.61 -4.33 -7.76
C ILE A 27 -5.18 -4.00 -6.33
N LEU A 28 -6.12 -3.56 -5.47
CA LEU A 28 -5.81 -3.26 -4.06
C LEU A 28 -5.40 -4.52 -3.29
N GLY A 29 -6.05 -5.66 -3.54
CA GLY A 29 -5.69 -6.93 -2.90
C GLY A 29 -4.30 -7.44 -3.32
N LYS A 30 -3.88 -7.23 -4.58
CA LYS A 30 -2.52 -7.56 -5.00
C LYS A 30 -1.49 -6.70 -4.25
N LEU A 31 -1.76 -5.39 -4.18
CA LEU A 31 -0.89 -4.45 -3.45
C LEU A 31 -0.84 -4.78 -1.96
N ASP A 32 -1.97 -5.13 -1.34
CA ASP A 32 -2.04 -5.52 0.07
C ASP A 32 -1.17 -6.74 0.36
N ASN A 33 -1.27 -7.79 -0.46
CA ASN A 33 -0.41 -8.98 -0.34
C ASN A 33 1.09 -8.64 -0.48
N GLU A 34 1.45 -7.71 -1.37
CA GLU A 34 2.85 -7.27 -1.54
C GLU A 34 3.35 -6.49 -0.32
N LEU A 35 2.50 -5.62 0.24
CA LEU A 35 2.78 -4.89 1.48
C LEU A 35 2.93 -5.85 2.67
N GLU A 36 2.06 -6.85 2.81
CA GLU A 36 2.17 -7.88 3.83
C GLU A 36 3.48 -8.68 3.68
N ALA A 37 3.82 -9.10 2.47
CA ALA A 37 5.06 -9.82 2.18
C ALA A 37 6.33 -9.02 2.52
N LEU A 38 6.27 -7.69 2.38
CA LEU A 38 7.37 -6.79 2.76
C LEU A 38 7.38 -6.46 4.27
N GLY A 39 6.36 -6.88 5.03
CA GLY A 39 6.17 -6.48 6.42
C GLY A 39 5.93 -4.98 6.56
N SER A 40 5.28 -4.37 5.56
CA SER A 40 4.93 -2.97 5.54
C SER A 40 4.01 -2.60 6.70
N GLU A 41 4.17 -1.39 7.23
CA GLU A 41 3.32 -0.87 8.30
C GLU A 41 2.99 0.61 8.08
N ARG A 42 1.73 0.98 8.34
CA ARG A 42 1.31 2.38 8.42
C ARG A 42 1.47 2.88 9.84
N LYS A 43 2.29 3.91 10.03
CA LYS A 43 2.55 4.55 11.32
C LYS A 43 2.01 5.97 11.38
N ARG A 44 1.67 6.42 12.59
CA ARG A 44 1.17 7.77 12.87
C ARG A 44 2.15 8.55 13.73
N ILE A 45 2.48 9.77 13.33
CA ILE A 45 3.23 10.74 14.15
C ILE A 45 2.38 12.00 14.28
N GLY A 46 1.81 12.20 15.47
CA GLY A 46 0.90 13.32 15.74
C GLY A 46 -0.35 13.27 14.84
N LYS A 47 -0.43 14.18 13.87
CA LYS A 47 -1.51 14.24 12.85
C LYS A 47 -1.11 13.65 11.49
N LEU A 48 0.16 13.27 11.31
CA LEU A 48 0.68 12.75 10.06
C LEU A 48 0.63 11.22 10.04
N TRP A 49 0.31 10.66 8.89
CA TRP A 49 0.48 9.24 8.57
C TRP A 49 1.64 9.06 7.61
N TYR A 50 2.42 8.01 7.83
CA TYR A 50 3.48 7.61 6.92
C TYR A 50 3.58 6.09 6.86
N TRP A 51 4.10 5.60 5.75
CA TRP A 51 4.31 4.18 5.53
C TRP A 51 5.78 3.83 5.75
N VAL A 52 6.02 2.76 6.49
CA VAL A 52 7.29 2.05 6.50
C VAL A 52 7.07 0.83 5.61
N LEU A 53 7.59 0.86 4.38
CA LEU A 53 7.36 -0.21 3.40
C LEU A 53 8.14 -1.49 3.74
N LYS A 54 9.33 -1.35 4.34
CA LYS A 54 10.16 -2.47 4.75
C LYS A 54 10.99 -2.03 5.96
N ARG A 55 10.97 -2.81 7.05
CA ARG A 55 11.61 -2.41 8.32
C ARG A 55 13.14 -2.44 8.27
N ASP A 56 13.71 -3.34 7.48
CA ASP A 56 15.15 -3.59 7.34
C ASP A 56 15.72 -3.04 6.03
N TYR A 57 15.08 -2.00 5.47
CA TYR A 57 15.53 -1.41 4.21
C TYR A 57 16.98 -0.93 4.30
N LYS A 58 17.74 -1.15 3.22
CA LYS A 58 19.12 -0.69 3.09
C LYS A 58 19.17 0.63 2.32
N PRO A 59 20.12 1.54 2.65
CA PRO A 59 20.35 2.72 1.83
C PRO A 59 20.57 2.31 0.36
N ARG A 60 19.89 3.01 -0.57
CA ARG A 60 19.89 2.74 -2.02
C ARG A 60 19.18 1.46 -2.46
N GLU A 61 18.49 0.76 -1.57
CA GLU A 61 17.58 -0.31 -1.97
C GLU A 61 16.37 0.27 -2.70
N VAL A 62 16.04 -0.34 -3.84
CA VAL A 62 14.79 -0.04 -4.57
C VAL A 62 13.75 -1.05 -4.11
N ILE A 63 12.64 -0.54 -3.59
CA ILE A 63 11.48 -1.36 -3.20
C ILE A 63 10.48 -1.27 -4.34
N GLU A 64 10.14 -2.41 -4.94
CA GLU A 64 9.15 -2.51 -6.01
C GLU A 64 7.82 -3.01 -5.46
N LEU A 65 6.73 -2.37 -5.92
CA LEU A 65 5.32 -2.65 -5.65
C LEU A 65 4.57 -2.60 -6.99
#